data_AF-A0A959ZQ21-F1
#
_entry.id   AF-A0A959ZQ21-F1
#
_cell.length_a   1.000
_cell.length_b   1.000
_cell.length_c   1.000
_cell.angle_alpha   90.00
_cell.angle_beta   90.00
_cell.angle_gamma   90.00
#
_symmetry.space_group_name_H-M   'P 1'
#
loop_
_entity.id
_entity.type
_entity.pdbx_description
1 polymer ?
#
loop_
_entity_poly.entity_id
_entity_poly.type
_entity_poly.pdbx_seq_one_letter_code
_entity_poly.pdbx_strand_id
1 'polypeptide(L)'
;MRVKVWGARGSVPAPGPEMNRYGGNTSCCEVTLSSGETLILDAGTGIRTLGFSLPPDLPRINILLTHLHLDHIQGLMFFPPCFRAESSIRIWGPSSPEASLEARIARYISAPLSPVEVRELPCEVSFLDAPASEWQIGSATIRAEAVTHRGPTLGFRITDGDTTLCYIPDHEPGLGAALGELDPEWISGFNLACDADLLIHDCQYTDEEYPGHEGWGHSPIDDTITFARRVGAKRVLLFHHDPLHTDGFLDDLHRSAAARWVSLGGSEGAVEIAQERAEIVVEASGTGEETAPAPVSSTKVPAPANQVSV
;
A
#
# COMPACT_ATOMS: atom_id res chain seq x y z
N MET A 1 -7.33 -11.45 10.05
CA MET A 1 -5.98 -11.47 9.43
C MET A 1 -4.96 -10.81 10.37
N ARG A 2 -3.64 -11.05 10.23
CA ARG A 2 -2.60 -10.31 10.97
C ARG A 2 -1.59 -9.70 10.01
N VAL A 3 -1.17 -8.46 10.26
CA VAL A 3 -0.11 -7.77 9.50
C VAL A 3 1.08 -7.52 10.41
N LYS A 4 2.29 -7.72 9.91
CA LYS A 4 3.53 -7.34 10.56
C LYS A 4 4.36 -6.46 9.65
N VAL A 5 4.79 -5.32 10.16
CA VAL A 5 5.61 -4.37 9.41
C VAL A 5 7.08 -4.76 9.53
N TRP A 6 7.75 -4.94 8.40
CA TRP A 6 9.18 -5.26 8.33
C TRP A 6 10.04 -4.11 7.80
N GLY A 7 9.40 -3.15 7.12
CA GLY A 7 9.97 -1.86 6.77
C GLY A 7 8.85 -0.93 6.30
N ALA A 8 8.97 0.35 6.62
CA ALA A 8 7.95 1.37 6.33
C ALA A 8 8.54 2.69 5.82
N ARG A 9 9.86 2.76 5.56
CA ARG A 9 10.50 3.91 4.92
C ARG A 9 10.24 3.90 3.41
N GLY A 10 10.05 5.08 2.85
CA GLY A 10 10.00 5.29 1.41
C GLY A 10 11.34 5.64 0.81
N SER A 11 11.45 5.53 -0.51
CA SER A 11 12.57 5.94 -1.38
C SER A 11 13.91 5.23 -1.16
N VAL A 12 14.44 5.24 0.06
CA VAL A 12 15.72 4.64 0.45
C VAL A 12 15.70 4.20 1.91
N PRO A 13 16.51 3.21 2.31
CA PRO A 13 16.63 2.87 3.72
C PRO A 13 17.27 4.03 4.50
N ALA A 14 16.74 4.29 5.70
CA ALA A 14 17.16 5.38 6.57
C ALA A 14 17.59 4.87 7.96
N PRO A 15 18.68 4.08 8.07
CA PRO A 15 19.17 3.61 9.36
C PRO A 15 19.85 4.77 10.11
N GLY A 16 19.49 4.96 11.38
CA GLY A 16 20.13 5.97 12.21
C GLY A 16 19.55 6.04 13.62
N PRO A 17 20.30 6.57 14.60
CA PRO A 17 19.81 6.74 15.96
C PRO A 17 18.52 7.55 16.05
N GLU A 18 18.32 8.49 15.12
CA GLU A 18 17.14 9.35 15.03
C GLU A 18 15.93 8.67 14.36
N MET A 19 16.09 7.44 13.85
CA MET A 19 15.06 6.67 13.12
C MET A 19 14.80 5.29 13.75
N ASN A 20 15.44 4.97 14.88
CA ASN A 20 15.42 3.63 15.46
C ASN A 20 14.05 3.21 15.98
N ARG A 21 13.18 4.16 16.37
CA ARG A 21 11.85 3.82 16.89
C ARG A 21 10.96 3.28 15.79
N TYR A 22 10.82 4.00 14.66
CA TYR A 22 9.97 3.55 13.55
C TYR A 22 10.65 2.59 12.58
N GLY A 23 11.98 2.57 12.58
CA GLY A 23 12.78 1.71 11.73
C GLY A 23 13.32 2.42 10.49
N GLY A 24 14.30 1.78 9.85
CA GLY A 24 15.03 2.31 8.70
C GLY A 24 14.90 1.48 7.42
N ASN A 25 14.18 0.36 7.48
CA ASN A 25 13.95 -0.51 6.33
C ASN A 25 12.83 0.03 5.45
N THR A 26 12.96 -0.18 4.15
CA THR A 26 11.95 0.21 3.16
C THR A 26 10.81 -0.80 3.08
N SER A 27 9.73 -0.34 2.46
CA SER A 27 8.45 -1.02 2.23
C SER A 27 8.51 -2.56 2.23
N CYS A 28 7.99 -3.17 3.29
CA CYS A 28 7.75 -4.61 3.37
C CYS A 28 6.77 -4.92 4.51
N CYS A 29 5.66 -5.57 4.19
CA CYS A 29 4.72 -6.11 5.17
C CYS A 29 4.54 -7.62 5.00
N GLU A 30 4.45 -8.33 6.11
CA GLU A 30 4.02 -9.73 6.15
C GLU A 30 2.57 -9.79 6.56
N VAL A 31 1.77 -10.56 5.83
CA VAL A 31 0.37 -10.82 6.11
C VAL A 31 0.20 -12.30 6.40
N THR A 32 -0.23 -12.63 7.61
CA THR A 32 -0.63 -13.98 7.99
C THR A 32 -2.14 -14.12 7.79
N LEU A 33 -2.52 -15.01 6.87
CA LEU A 33 -3.90 -15.34 6.56
C LEU A 33 -4.50 -16.29 7.60
N SER A 34 -5.83 -16.40 7.61
CA SER A 34 -6.57 -17.31 8.47
C SER A 34 -6.25 -18.79 8.18
N SER A 35 -5.83 -19.13 6.96
CA SER A 35 -5.29 -20.46 6.62
C SER A 35 -3.93 -20.76 7.24
N GLY A 36 -3.24 -19.75 7.79
CA GLY A 36 -1.86 -19.83 8.25
C GLY A 36 -0.81 -19.59 7.17
N GLU A 37 -1.22 -19.38 5.91
CA GLU A 37 -0.31 -19.01 4.83
C GLU A 37 0.21 -17.57 4.98
N THR A 38 1.45 -17.37 4.52
CA THR A 38 2.12 -16.07 4.51
C THR A 38 2.05 -15.44 3.12
N LEU A 39 1.58 -14.20 3.10
CA LEU A 39 1.62 -13.30 1.95
C LEU A 39 2.55 -12.12 2.29
N ILE A 40 3.40 -11.70 1.36
CA ILE A 40 4.32 -10.58 1.55
C ILE A 40 3.87 -9.45 0.61
N LEU A 41 3.79 -8.23 1.14
CA LEU A 41 3.49 -7.02 0.39
C LEU A 41 4.78 -6.20 0.27
N ASP A 42 5.22 -5.98 -0.96
CA ASP A 42 6.51 -5.43 -1.36
C ASP A 42 7.75 -6.17 -0.80
N ALA A 43 8.86 -5.96 -1.47
CA ALA A 43 10.14 -6.61 -1.22
C ALA A 43 11.27 -5.59 -1.05
N GLY A 44 11.00 -4.49 -0.34
CA GLY A 44 12.01 -3.54 0.12
C GLY A 44 13.03 -4.15 1.08
N THR A 45 13.94 -3.35 1.64
CA THR A 45 15.01 -3.88 2.52
C THR A 45 14.47 -4.64 3.74
N GLY A 46 13.24 -4.35 4.18
CA GLY A 46 12.58 -5.06 5.28
C GLY A 46 12.47 -6.57 5.05
N ILE A 47 12.31 -6.98 3.78
CA ILE A 47 12.12 -8.40 3.41
C ILE A 47 13.32 -9.26 3.81
N ARG A 48 14.53 -8.67 3.88
CA ARG A 48 15.74 -9.39 4.31
C ARG A 48 15.55 -9.95 5.71
N THR A 49 15.06 -9.13 6.64
CA THR A 49 14.91 -9.60 8.03
C THR A 49 13.69 -10.50 8.20
N LEU A 50 12.63 -10.29 7.41
CA LEU A 50 11.51 -11.22 7.30
C LEU A 50 12.00 -12.60 6.86
N GLY A 51 12.80 -12.70 5.80
CA GLY A 51 13.25 -14.00 5.32
C GLY A 51 14.19 -14.75 6.27
N PHE A 52 14.80 -14.07 7.24
CA PHE A 52 15.50 -14.74 8.36
C PHE A 52 14.56 -15.29 9.43
N SER A 53 13.36 -14.72 9.60
CA SER A 53 12.36 -15.25 10.55
C SER A 53 11.48 -16.34 9.95
N LEU A 54 11.38 -16.43 8.62
CA LEU A 54 10.58 -17.45 7.95
C LEU A 54 11.17 -18.85 8.13
N PRO A 55 10.35 -19.86 8.47
CA PRO A 55 10.81 -21.24 8.55
C PRO A 55 11.27 -21.74 7.17
N PRO A 56 12.24 -22.67 7.13
CA PRO A 56 12.82 -23.14 5.87
C PRO A 56 11.86 -24.00 5.04
N ASP A 57 10.84 -24.59 5.65
CA ASP A 57 9.91 -25.57 5.06
C ASP A 57 8.53 -24.98 4.72
N LEU A 58 8.45 -23.66 4.48
CA LEU A 58 7.22 -23.04 4.01
C LEU A 58 6.79 -23.64 2.65
N PRO A 59 5.52 -24.09 2.49
CA PRO A 59 5.07 -24.71 1.25
C PRO A 59 5.19 -23.79 0.04
N ARG A 60 4.88 -22.50 0.20
CA ARG A 60 4.97 -21.47 -0.84
C ARG A 60 4.97 -20.08 -0.23
N ILE A 61 5.81 -19.19 -0.76
CA ILE A 61 5.84 -17.77 -0.40
C ILE A 61 5.24 -16.98 -1.57
N ASN A 62 4.23 -16.16 -1.29
CA ASN A 62 3.67 -15.24 -2.27
C ASN A 62 4.12 -13.81 -1.94
N ILE A 63 4.63 -13.09 -2.93
CA ILE A 63 5.05 -11.69 -2.83
C ILE A 63 4.22 -10.89 -3.82
N LEU A 64 3.51 -9.87 -3.35
CA LEU A 64 2.79 -8.91 -4.17
C LEU A 64 3.59 -7.62 -4.22
N LEU A 65 4.09 -7.26 -5.40
CA LEU A 65 4.79 -6.01 -5.65
C LEU A 65 3.82 -4.98 -6.19
N THR A 66 3.72 -3.84 -5.51
CA THR A 66 2.89 -2.71 -5.97
C THR A 66 3.43 -2.15 -7.28
N HIS A 67 4.74 -1.94 -7.31
CA HIS A 67 5.49 -1.49 -8.47
C HIS A 67 6.98 -1.86 -8.34
N LEU A 68 7.82 -1.39 -9.26
CA LEU A 68 9.21 -1.83 -9.40
C LEU A 68 10.25 -0.75 -9.06
N HIS A 69 9.90 0.28 -8.28
CA HIS A 69 10.91 1.17 -7.72
C HIS A 69 11.78 0.42 -6.71
N LEU A 70 13.03 0.88 -6.57
CA LEU A 70 14.08 0.13 -5.89
C LEU A 70 13.74 -0.15 -4.43
N ASP A 71 13.16 0.79 -3.72
CA ASP A 71 12.71 0.64 -2.35
C ASP A 71 11.61 -0.40 -2.13
N HIS A 72 10.95 -0.88 -3.19
CA HIS A 72 9.97 -1.98 -3.16
C HIS A 72 10.54 -3.32 -3.64
N ILE A 73 11.75 -3.36 -4.21
CA ILE A 73 12.34 -4.61 -4.78
C ILE A 73 13.78 -4.88 -4.36
N GLN A 74 14.49 -3.91 -3.79
CA GLN A 74 15.92 -3.99 -3.46
C GLN A 74 16.25 -5.10 -2.45
N GLY A 75 15.26 -5.55 -1.69
CA GLY A 75 15.43 -6.62 -0.73
C GLY A 75 15.44 -8.01 -1.36
N LEU A 76 14.95 -8.19 -2.59
CA LEU A 76 14.85 -9.50 -3.24
C LEU A 76 16.20 -10.23 -3.32
N MET A 77 17.28 -9.51 -3.59
CA MET A 77 18.64 -10.06 -3.64
C MET A 77 19.21 -10.44 -2.27
N PHE A 78 18.55 -10.02 -1.20
CA PHE A 78 18.95 -10.30 0.17
C PHE A 78 17.90 -11.11 0.92
N PHE A 79 16.90 -11.65 0.21
CA PHE A 79 15.86 -12.48 0.78
C PHE A 79 16.36 -13.92 0.92
N PRO A 80 16.66 -14.43 2.13
CA PRO A 80 17.24 -15.76 2.29
C PRO A 80 16.49 -16.90 1.58
N PRO A 81 15.14 -16.91 1.49
CA PRO A 81 14.42 -17.93 0.72
C PRO A 81 14.81 -18.01 -0.76
N CYS A 82 15.24 -16.93 -1.41
CA CYS A 82 15.75 -16.99 -2.80
C CYS A 82 16.99 -17.88 -2.95
N PHE A 83 17.71 -18.15 -1.87
CA PHE A 83 18.97 -18.90 -1.84
C PHE A 83 18.85 -20.27 -1.18
N ARG A 84 17.63 -20.78 -1.01
CA ARG A 84 17.33 -22.13 -0.48
C ARG A 84 16.68 -22.94 -1.59
N ALA A 85 17.20 -24.14 -1.85
CA ALA A 85 16.70 -25.00 -2.93
C ALA A 85 15.28 -25.54 -2.66
N GLU A 86 14.89 -25.57 -1.38
CA GLU A 86 13.61 -26.06 -0.91
C GLU A 86 12.50 -25.00 -1.01
N SER A 87 12.85 -23.73 -1.22
CA SER A 87 11.88 -22.64 -1.31
C SER A 87 11.12 -22.66 -2.63
N SER A 88 9.82 -22.38 -2.55
CA SER A 88 8.96 -22.08 -3.71
C SER A 88 8.35 -20.69 -3.58
N ILE A 89 8.65 -19.79 -4.52
CA ILE A 89 8.31 -18.36 -4.46
C ILE A 89 7.46 -17.99 -5.69
N ARG A 90 6.37 -17.25 -5.47
CA ARG A 90 5.60 -16.58 -6.53
C ARG A 90 5.64 -15.08 -6.31
N ILE A 91 6.10 -14.35 -7.33
CA ILE A 91 6.14 -12.90 -7.32
C ILE A 91 5.08 -12.39 -8.29
N TRP A 92 4.16 -11.59 -7.78
CA TRP A 92 3.10 -10.94 -8.52
C TRP A 92 3.41 -9.45 -8.66
N GLY A 93 3.10 -8.84 -9.79
CA GLY A 93 3.37 -7.42 -9.99
C GLY A 93 2.59 -6.80 -11.15
N PRO A 94 2.75 -5.49 -11.40
CA PRO A 94 2.01 -4.79 -12.46
C PRO A 94 2.34 -5.37 -13.82
N SER A 95 1.32 -5.70 -14.63
CA SER A 95 1.51 -6.12 -16.02
C SER A 95 2.13 -5.01 -16.88
N SER A 96 2.90 -5.37 -17.91
CA SER A 96 3.47 -4.42 -18.87
C SER A 96 3.40 -5.00 -20.29
N PRO A 97 3.04 -4.18 -21.30
CA PRO A 97 3.09 -4.61 -22.69
C PRO A 97 4.53 -4.66 -23.22
N GLU A 98 5.49 -3.98 -22.58
CA GLU A 98 6.88 -3.90 -23.06
C GLU A 98 7.70 -5.13 -22.70
N ALA A 99 7.49 -5.72 -21.53
CA ALA A 99 8.26 -6.85 -21.03
C ALA A 99 7.56 -7.59 -19.89
N SER A 100 7.81 -8.91 -19.79
CA SER A 100 7.34 -9.71 -18.67
C SER A 100 7.86 -9.17 -17.33
N LEU A 101 7.15 -9.47 -16.24
CA LEU A 101 7.61 -9.13 -14.89
C LEU A 101 9.01 -9.68 -14.59
N GLU A 102 9.29 -10.92 -14.99
CA GLU A 102 10.62 -11.54 -14.88
C GLU A 102 11.69 -10.70 -15.57
N ALA A 103 11.49 -10.31 -16.83
CA ALA A 103 12.47 -9.55 -17.59
C ALA A 103 12.71 -8.16 -17.02
N ARG A 104 11.71 -7.54 -16.39
CA ARG A 104 11.85 -6.23 -15.73
C ARG A 104 12.62 -6.36 -14.41
N ILE A 105 12.31 -7.35 -13.57
CA ILE A 105 13.03 -7.60 -12.32
C ILE A 105 14.47 -8.08 -12.58
N ALA A 106 14.68 -8.87 -13.62
CA ALA A 106 16.01 -9.34 -14.02
C ALA A 106 16.97 -8.19 -14.32
N ARG A 107 16.50 -6.98 -14.70
CA ARG A 107 17.37 -5.81 -14.86
C ARG A 107 18.08 -5.41 -13.57
N TYR A 108 17.42 -5.60 -12.42
CA TYR A 108 17.99 -5.38 -11.10
C TYR A 108 18.81 -6.61 -10.65
N ILE A 109 18.24 -7.81 -10.86
CA ILE A 109 18.87 -9.09 -10.56
C ILE A 109 19.71 -9.58 -11.76
N SER A 110 20.66 -8.73 -12.18
CA SER A 110 21.63 -9.04 -13.23
C SER A 110 22.94 -8.27 -13.05
N ALA A 111 24.02 -8.74 -13.66
CA ALA A 111 25.26 -7.99 -13.72
C ALA A 111 25.08 -6.62 -14.43
N PRO A 112 25.73 -5.53 -13.96
CA PRO A 112 26.67 -5.45 -12.84
C PRO A 112 26.01 -5.12 -11.49
N LEU A 113 24.68 -5.04 -11.41
CA LEU A 113 23.97 -4.62 -10.19
C LEU A 113 23.85 -5.73 -9.15
N SER A 114 23.76 -6.97 -9.61
CA SER A 114 23.72 -8.19 -8.80
C SER A 114 24.85 -9.15 -9.22
N PRO A 115 25.42 -9.93 -8.27
CA PRO A 115 26.44 -10.93 -8.57
C PRO A 115 25.86 -12.21 -9.21
N VAL A 116 24.53 -12.35 -9.30
CA VAL A 116 23.83 -13.49 -9.90
C VAL A 116 22.65 -13.03 -10.74
N GLU A 117 22.27 -13.85 -11.71
CA GLU A 117 21.07 -13.70 -12.53
C GLU A 117 19.88 -14.45 -11.92
N VAL A 118 18.65 -14.07 -12.28
CA VAL A 118 17.40 -14.74 -11.82
C VAL A 118 17.45 -16.26 -12.04
N ARG A 119 17.95 -16.70 -13.21
CA ARG A 119 18.09 -18.12 -13.58
C ARG A 119 19.12 -18.91 -12.76
N GLU A 120 19.95 -18.22 -11.98
CA GLU A 120 20.97 -18.81 -11.12
C GLU A 120 20.50 -18.95 -9.67
N LEU A 121 19.30 -18.44 -9.35
CA LEU A 121 18.70 -18.62 -8.03
C LEU A 121 18.38 -20.12 -7.81
N PRO A 122 18.78 -20.70 -6.66
CA PRO A 122 18.56 -22.13 -6.39
C PRO A 122 17.10 -22.48 -6.06
N CYS A 123 16.27 -21.50 -5.68
CA CYS A 123 14.86 -21.73 -5.37
C CYS A 123 14.00 -21.92 -6.64
N GLU A 124 12.80 -22.51 -6.47
CA GLU A 124 11.76 -22.39 -7.48
C GLU A 124 11.15 -20.97 -7.39
N VAL A 125 11.28 -20.16 -8.44
CA VAL A 125 10.67 -18.82 -8.51
C VAL A 125 9.88 -18.65 -9.80
N SER A 126 8.66 -18.11 -9.69
CA SER A 126 7.84 -17.72 -10.84
C SER A 126 7.39 -16.27 -10.72
N PHE A 127 7.40 -15.56 -11.86
CA PHE A 127 6.96 -14.17 -11.96
C PHE A 127 5.65 -14.12 -12.74
N LEU A 128 4.64 -13.49 -12.15
CA LEU A 128 3.28 -13.48 -12.65
C LEU A 128 2.77 -12.05 -12.69
N ASP A 129 2.12 -11.68 -13.79
CA ASP A 129 1.38 -10.42 -13.81
C ASP A 129 0.14 -10.56 -12.92
N ALA A 130 -0.12 -9.54 -12.10
CA ALA A 130 -1.36 -9.47 -11.32
C ALA A 130 -2.55 -9.41 -12.29
N PRO A 131 -3.53 -10.32 -12.18
CA PRO A 131 -4.66 -10.35 -13.10
C PRO A 131 -5.60 -9.15 -12.85
N ALA A 132 -6.32 -8.74 -13.89
CA ALA A 132 -7.35 -7.70 -13.79
C ALA A 132 -8.60 -8.17 -13.02
N SER A 133 -8.81 -9.48 -12.93
CA SER A 133 -9.87 -10.09 -12.11
C SER A 133 -9.32 -10.51 -10.76
N GLU A 134 -10.23 -10.74 -9.81
CA GLU A 134 -9.86 -11.31 -8.51
C GLU A 134 -9.25 -12.72 -8.66
N TRP A 135 -8.33 -13.06 -7.75
CA TRP A 135 -7.73 -14.39 -7.66
C TRP A 135 -7.55 -14.83 -6.22
N GLN A 136 -7.19 -16.10 -6.00
CA GLN A 136 -7.05 -16.68 -4.67
C GLN A 136 -5.57 -16.91 -4.31
N ILE A 137 -5.20 -16.55 -3.09
CA ILE A 137 -3.98 -16.99 -2.41
C ILE A 137 -4.39 -17.51 -1.04
N GLY A 138 -4.25 -18.81 -0.83
CA GLY A 138 -4.72 -19.47 0.39
C GLY A 138 -6.21 -19.28 0.62
N SER A 139 -6.58 -18.78 1.80
CA SER A 139 -7.96 -18.40 2.14
C SER A 139 -8.37 -17.01 1.64
N ALA A 140 -7.43 -16.22 1.09
CA ALA A 140 -7.68 -14.83 0.74
C ALA A 140 -8.03 -14.64 -0.74
N THR A 141 -9.02 -13.78 -0.96
CA THR A 141 -9.31 -13.19 -2.26
C THR A 141 -8.47 -11.93 -2.43
N ILE A 142 -7.71 -11.87 -3.52
CA ILE A 142 -6.87 -10.73 -3.86
C ILE A 142 -7.49 -9.99 -5.06
N ARG A 143 -7.55 -8.67 -4.95
CA ARG A 143 -7.85 -7.75 -6.05
C ARG A 143 -6.72 -6.74 -6.16
N ALA A 144 -6.33 -6.42 -7.39
CA ALA A 144 -5.35 -5.38 -7.67
C ALA A 144 -5.94 -4.35 -8.62
N GLU A 145 -5.64 -3.08 -8.39
CA GLU A 145 -6.06 -1.98 -9.25
C GLU A 145 -4.93 -0.99 -9.46
N ALA A 146 -4.89 -0.39 -10.65
CA ALA A 146 -3.96 0.70 -10.91
C ALA A 146 -4.29 1.90 -10.01
N VAL A 147 -3.26 2.47 -9.40
CA VAL A 147 -3.36 3.68 -8.57
C VAL A 147 -2.42 4.76 -9.11
N THR A 148 -2.69 6.01 -8.75
CA THR A 148 -1.92 7.16 -9.25
C THR A 148 -0.59 7.22 -8.52
N HIS A 149 0.47 6.88 -9.26
CA HIS A 149 1.87 7.03 -8.85
C HIS A 149 2.73 7.16 -10.11
N ARG A 150 4.04 7.42 -9.96
CA ARG A 150 4.98 7.50 -11.08
C ARG A 150 5.24 6.12 -11.68
N GLY A 151 4.56 5.83 -12.78
CA GLY A 151 4.70 4.58 -13.53
C GLY A 151 3.67 3.52 -13.13
N PRO A 152 3.70 2.34 -13.76
CA PRO A 152 2.72 1.28 -13.50
C PRO A 152 2.75 0.83 -12.03
N THR A 153 1.69 1.17 -11.30
CA THR A 153 1.61 0.94 -9.85
C THR A 153 0.24 0.39 -9.48
N LEU A 154 0.24 -0.64 -8.65
CA LEU A 154 -0.95 -1.30 -8.15
C LEU A 154 -1.14 -0.99 -6.66
N GLY A 155 -2.39 -0.79 -6.27
CA GLY A 155 -2.83 -1.07 -4.91
C GLY A 155 -3.36 -2.50 -4.82
N PHE A 156 -3.33 -3.09 -3.62
CA PHE A 156 -3.92 -4.41 -3.35
C PHE A 156 -5.03 -4.34 -2.31
N ARG A 157 -6.11 -5.09 -2.55
CA ARG A 157 -7.13 -5.43 -1.57
C ARG A 157 -7.05 -6.93 -1.29
N ILE A 158 -6.92 -7.29 -0.02
CA ILE A 158 -6.85 -8.65 0.48
C ILE A 158 -8.06 -8.86 1.39
N THR A 159 -8.97 -9.74 0.96
CA THR A 159 -10.14 -10.14 1.74
C THR A 159 -9.96 -11.56 2.24
N ASP A 160 -9.96 -11.76 3.55
CA ASP A 160 -9.80 -13.07 4.20
C ASP A 160 -10.91 -13.24 5.25
N GLY A 161 -11.89 -14.08 4.93
CA GLY A 161 -13.16 -14.15 5.66
C GLY A 161 -13.89 -12.81 5.63
N ASP A 162 -14.27 -12.31 6.81
CA ASP A 162 -14.98 -11.03 6.96
C ASP A 162 -14.01 -9.83 7.12
N THR A 163 -12.70 -10.05 6.98
CA THR A 163 -11.69 -9.00 7.17
C THR A 163 -11.11 -8.51 5.85
N THR A 164 -11.00 -7.20 5.69
CA THR A 164 -10.40 -6.56 4.52
C THR A 164 -9.17 -5.73 4.90
N LEU A 165 -8.05 -5.99 4.24
CA LEU A 165 -6.86 -5.15 4.22
C LEU A 165 -6.69 -4.51 2.83
N CYS A 166 -6.46 -3.20 2.79
CA CYS A 166 -6.01 -2.49 1.59
C CYS A 166 -4.60 -1.96 1.79
N TYR A 167 -3.74 -2.13 0.78
CA TYR A 167 -2.34 -1.74 0.79
C TYR A 167 -2.03 -0.88 -0.43
N ILE A 168 -1.80 0.41 -0.19
CA ILE A 168 -1.54 1.43 -1.21
C ILE A 168 -0.42 2.36 -0.69
N PRO A 169 0.83 1.88 -0.62
CA PRO A 169 1.92 2.56 0.08
C PRO A 169 2.43 3.81 -0.64
N ASP A 170 2.20 3.90 -1.95
CA ASP A 170 2.65 4.99 -2.83
C ASP A 170 1.46 5.45 -3.65
N HIS A 171 0.93 6.62 -3.32
CA HIS A 171 -0.34 7.07 -3.89
C HIS A 171 -0.50 8.58 -3.85
N GLU A 172 -1.00 9.15 -4.94
CA GLU A 172 -1.44 10.55 -5.02
C GLU A 172 -2.91 10.59 -5.51
N PRO A 173 -3.89 10.41 -4.60
CA PRO A 173 -5.28 10.08 -4.95
C PRO A 173 -6.01 11.13 -5.80
N GLY A 174 -5.64 12.40 -5.64
CA GLY A 174 -6.30 13.54 -6.25
C GLY A 174 -5.50 14.29 -7.31
N LEU A 175 -4.26 13.86 -7.63
CA LEU A 175 -3.27 14.51 -8.54
C LEU A 175 -3.68 15.89 -9.09
N GLY A 176 -3.26 16.95 -8.39
CA GLY A 176 -3.48 18.35 -8.81
C GLY A 176 -4.93 18.85 -8.70
N ALA A 177 -5.81 18.12 -8.01
CA ALA A 177 -7.16 18.53 -7.69
C ALA A 177 -7.45 18.41 -6.19
N ALA A 178 -8.36 19.26 -5.70
CA ALA A 178 -8.80 19.21 -4.31
C ALA A 178 -9.57 17.91 -4.05
N LEU A 179 -8.94 16.98 -3.33
CA LEU A 179 -9.48 15.63 -3.13
C LEU A 179 -10.87 15.63 -2.49
N GLY A 180 -11.19 16.59 -1.63
CA GLY A 180 -12.51 16.73 -1.01
C GLY A 180 -13.65 17.06 -1.97
N GLU A 181 -13.35 17.58 -3.16
CA GLU A 181 -14.34 18.08 -4.14
C GLU A 181 -14.55 17.12 -5.32
N LEU A 182 -13.67 16.13 -5.51
CA LEU A 182 -13.77 15.17 -6.60
C LEU A 182 -14.99 14.24 -6.44
N ASP A 183 -15.61 13.79 -7.52
CA ASP A 183 -16.54 12.65 -7.41
C ASP A 183 -15.75 11.36 -7.16
N PRO A 184 -16.31 10.36 -6.44
CA PRO A 184 -15.60 9.11 -6.11
C PRO A 184 -14.97 8.39 -7.30
N GLU A 185 -15.58 8.49 -8.49
CA GLU A 185 -15.06 7.85 -9.72
C GLU A 185 -13.74 8.46 -10.24
N TRP A 186 -13.42 9.69 -9.81
CA TRP A 186 -12.18 10.39 -10.19
C TRP A 186 -11.07 10.25 -9.14
N ILE A 187 -11.37 9.60 -8.02
CA ILE A 187 -10.41 9.37 -6.96
C ILE A 187 -9.72 8.05 -7.21
N SER A 188 -8.42 8.13 -7.45
CA SER A 188 -7.60 6.94 -7.66
C SER A 188 -7.66 6.03 -6.43
N GLY A 189 -7.72 4.72 -6.64
CA GLY A 189 -7.81 3.72 -5.56
C GLY A 189 -9.12 3.69 -4.75
N PHE A 190 -10.14 4.52 -5.06
CA PHE A 190 -11.38 4.59 -4.27
C PHE A 190 -12.10 3.24 -4.16
N ASN A 191 -12.38 2.60 -5.30
CA ASN A 191 -13.10 1.33 -5.36
C ASN A 191 -12.33 0.18 -4.70
N LEU A 192 -10.99 0.25 -4.75
CA LEU A 192 -10.12 -0.73 -4.11
C LEU A 192 -10.19 -0.62 -2.59
N ALA A 193 -10.17 0.60 -2.05
CA ALA A 193 -10.07 0.89 -0.61
C ALA A 193 -11.42 1.01 0.13
N CYS A 194 -12.54 1.03 -0.61
CA CYS A 194 -13.88 1.19 -0.04
C CYS A 194 -14.15 0.19 1.10
N ASP A 195 -14.56 0.71 2.26
CA ASP A 195 -14.90 -0.02 3.48
C ASP A 195 -13.82 -0.99 3.98
N ALA A 196 -12.54 -0.69 3.75
CA ALA A 196 -11.46 -1.50 4.30
C ALA A 196 -11.42 -1.45 5.84
N ASP A 197 -11.27 -2.60 6.51
CA ASP A 197 -11.08 -2.63 7.98
C ASP A 197 -9.73 -2.03 8.37
N LEU A 198 -8.70 -2.27 7.54
CA LEU A 198 -7.41 -1.61 7.64
C LEU A 198 -6.96 -1.11 6.27
N LEU A 199 -6.65 0.18 6.18
CA LEU A 199 -5.99 0.80 5.05
C LEU A 199 -4.54 1.15 5.43
N ILE A 200 -3.57 0.51 4.80
CA ILE A 200 -2.16 0.90 4.85
C ILE A 200 -1.91 1.84 3.68
N HIS A 201 -1.60 3.10 3.96
CA HIS A 201 -1.58 4.15 2.94
C HIS A 201 -0.39 5.08 3.11
N ASP A 202 0.09 5.60 1.99
CA ASP A 202 1.05 6.70 1.91
C ASP A 202 0.66 7.86 2.84
N CYS A 203 1.63 8.40 3.56
CA CYS A 203 1.52 9.68 4.26
C CYS A 203 2.90 10.33 4.31
N GLN A 204 3.61 10.31 3.19
CA GLN A 204 5.04 10.63 3.18
C GLN A 204 5.32 12.09 3.55
N TYR A 205 4.43 13.01 3.19
CA TYR A 205 4.67 14.44 3.33
C TYR A 205 3.71 15.12 4.31
N THR A 206 4.18 16.23 4.88
CA THR A 206 3.32 17.24 5.50
C THR A 206 2.62 18.08 4.43
N ASP A 207 1.55 18.77 4.82
CA ASP A 207 0.83 19.70 3.94
C ASP A 207 1.75 20.86 3.47
N GLU A 208 2.73 21.25 4.30
CA GLU A 208 3.73 22.26 3.97
C GLU A 208 4.81 21.78 3.00
N GLU A 209 5.19 20.49 3.06
CA GLU A 209 6.17 19.89 2.15
C GLU A 209 5.58 19.65 0.75
N TYR A 210 4.30 19.28 0.67
CA TYR A 210 3.68 18.78 -0.54
C TYR A 210 3.72 19.69 -1.78
N PRO A 211 3.60 21.04 -1.70
CA PRO A 211 3.73 21.90 -2.88
C PRO A 211 5.06 21.73 -3.65
N GLY A 212 6.11 21.23 -3.00
CA GLY A 212 7.39 20.90 -3.64
C GLY A 212 7.45 19.51 -4.29
N HIS A 213 6.43 18.68 -4.08
CA HIS A 213 6.41 17.24 -4.38
C HIS A 213 5.16 16.81 -5.19
N GLU A 214 4.33 17.75 -5.66
CA GLU A 214 3.16 17.45 -6.50
C GLU A 214 3.56 16.64 -7.74
N GLY A 215 2.80 15.59 -8.03
CA GLY A 215 3.05 14.66 -9.12
C GLY A 215 4.20 13.69 -8.88
N TRP A 216 4.78 13.62 -7.67
CA TRP A 216 5.77 12.59 -7.32
C TRP A 216 5.10 11.27 -6.97
N GLY A 217 3.77 11.25 -6.79
CA GLY A 217 3.00 10.04 -6.51
C GLY A 217 2.89 9.70 -5.03
N HIS A 218 2.96 10.69 -4.14
CA HIS A 218 2.86 10.55 -2.69
C HIS A 218 1.88 11.58 -2.10
N SER A 219 1.38 11.31 -0.91
CA SER A 219 0.29 12.06 -0.28
C SER A 219 0.76 12.93 0.89
N PRO A 220 0.23 14.17 1.00
CA PRO A 220 0.26 14.90 2.25
C PRO A 220 -0.72 14.33 3.28
N ILE A 221 -0.58 14.77 4.54
CA ILE A 221 -1.49 14.42 5.64
C ILE A 221 -2.96 14.66 5.27
N ASP A 222 -3.29 15.84 4.71
CA ASP A 222 -4.69 16.18 4.41
C ASP A 222 -5.31 15.24 3.39
N ASP A 223 -4.59 14.91 2.32
CA ASP A 223 -5.08 14.00 1.28
C ASP A 223 -5.18 12.56 1.80
N THR A 224 -4.20 12.09 2.57
CA THR A 224 -4.24 10.74 3.17
C THR A 224 -5.48 10.55 4.03
N ILE A 225 -5.74 11.50 4.92
CA ILE A 225 -6.88 11.40 5.84
C ILE A 225 -8.20 11.66 5.11
N THR A 226 -8.24 12.60 4.16
CA THR A 226 -9.43 12.84 3.34
C THR A 226 -9.78 11.60 2.53
N PHE A 227 -8.80 10.98 1.85
CA PHE A 227 -8.97 9.72 1.13
C PHE A 227 -9.55 8.63 2.03
N ALA A 228 -8.92 8.39 3.18
CA ALA A 228 -9.35 7.37 4.13
C ALA A 228 -10.79 7.57 4.62
N ARG A 229 -11.20 8.81 4.89
CA ARG A 229 -12.59 9.14 5.28
C ARG A 229 -13.56 8.91 4.12
N ARG A 230 -13.18 9.32 2.92
CA ARG A 230 -14.04 9.19 1.73
C ARG A 230 -14.30 7.75 1.32
N VAL A 231 -13.31 6.87 1.48
CA VAL A 231 -13.45 5.43 1.22
C VAL A 231 -14.09 4.68 2.39
N GLY A 232 -14.37 5.34 3.52
CA GLY A 232 -14.99 4.69 4.68
C GLY A 232 -14.06 3.69 5.38
N ALA A 233 -12.74 3.85 5.26
CA ALA A 233 -11.77 3.00 5.94
C ALA A 233 -11.97 3.06 7.45
N LYS A 234 -11.88 1.92 8.14
CA LYS A 234 -12.14 1.85 9.59
C LYS A 234 -10.92 2.24 10.41
N ARG A 235 -9.75 1.81 9.95
CA ARG A 235 -8.44 2.17 10.51
C ARG A 235 -7.47 2.50 9.40
N VAL A 236 -6.54 3.40 9.69
CA VAL A 236 -5.47 3.82 8.79
C VAL A 236 -4.13 3.57 9.46
N LEU A 237 -3.24 2.86 8.76
CA LEU A 237 -1.83 2.77 9.12
C LEU A 237 -1.03 3.64 8.16
N LEU A 238 -0.56 4.78 8.67
CA LEU A 238 0.30 5.71 7.92
C LEU A 238 1.61 5.00 7.58
N PHE A 239 1.99 5.04 6.31
CA PHE A 239 3.09 4.26 5.75
C PHE A 239 3.96 5.12 4.82
N HIS A 240 5.07 4.54 4.35
CA HIS A 240 5.98 5.15 3.38
C HIS A 240 6.65 6.44 3.88
N HIS A 241 7.13 6.39 5.12
CA HIS A 241 7.76 7.51 5.83
C HIS A 241 8.95 8.06 5.05
N ASP A 242 9.04 9.38 4.92
CA ASP A 242 10.17 10.02 4.25
C ASP A 242 11.50 9.66 4.96
N PRO A 243 12.57 9.36 4.20
CA PRO A 243 13.86 8.97 4.78
C PRO A 243 14.52 10.07 5.63
N LEU A 244 14.12 11.33 5.48
CA LEU A 244 14.63 12.45 6.27
C LEU A 244 13.81 12.73 7.53
N HIS A 245 12.62 12.12 7.68
CA HIS A 245 11.79 12.30 8.86
C HIS A 245 12.33 11.48 10.04
N THR A 246 12.81 12.19 11.06
CA THR A 246 13.23 11.60 12.34
C THR A 246 12.04 11.02 13.09
N ASP A 247 12.30 10.20 14.11
CA ASP A 247 11.28 9.67 15.00
C ASP A 247 10.44 10.80 15.62
N GLY A 248 11.06 11.89 16.07
CA GLY A 248 10.34 13.03 16.62
C GLY A 248 9.46 13.74 15.59
N PHE A 249 9.89 13.80 14.33
CA PHE A 249 9.08 14.35 13.25
C PHE A 249 7.85 13.45 12.98
N LEU A 250 8.05 12.14 12.92
CA LEU A 250 6.97 11.18 12.68
C LEU A 250 5.95 11.14 13.83
N ASP A 251 6.36 11.45 15.07
CA ASP A 251 5.43 11.71 16.18
C ASP A 251 4.51 12.91 15.91
N ASP A 252 5.06 14.01 15.41
CA ASP A 252 4.31 15.23 15.09
C ASP A 252 3.39 15.01 13.89
N LEU A 253 3.87 14.31 12.86
CA LEU A 253 3.08 13.91 11.69
C LEU A 253 1.90 13.03 12.12
N HIS A 254 2.15 12.01 12.97
CA HIS A 254 1.08 11.14 13.48
C HIS A 254 0.05 11.92 14.30
N ARG A 255 0.48 12.83 15.18
CA ARG A 255 -0.44 13.71 15.94
C ARG A 255 -1.31 14.56 15.01
N SER A 256 -0.71 15.14 13.97
CA SER A 256 -1.41 16.00 13.01
C SER A 256 -2.44 15.20 12.19
N ALA A 257 -2.05 14.02 11.71
CA ALA A 257 -2.94 13.10 11.01
C ALA A 257 -4.11 12.61 11.89
N ALA A 258 -3.84 12.26 13.15
CA ALA A 258 -4.88 11.86 14.10
C ALA A 258 -5.86 13.01 14.42
N ALA A 259 -5.35 14.23 14.61
CA ALA A 259 -6.19 15.41 14.81
C ALA A 259 -7.05 15.71 13.57
N ARG A 260 -6.47 15.59 12.37
CA ARG A 260 -7.19 15.76 11.11
C ARG A 260 -8.30 14.74 10.95
N TRP A 261 -8.03 13.47 11.28
CA TRP A 261 -9.02 12.38 11.24
C TRP A 261 -10.24 12.67 12.13
N VAL A 262 -9.99 13.10 13.38
CA VAL A 262 -11.07 13.48 14.31
C VAL A 262 -11.84 14.70 13.80
N SER A 263 -11.16 15.70 13.20
CA SER A 263 -11.81 16.88 12.63
C SER A 263 -12.80 16.52 11.49
N LEU A 264 -12.59 15.40 10.82
CA LEU A 264 -13.46 14.85 9.76
C LEU A 264 -14.47 13.81 10.29
N GLY A 265 -14.67 13.75 11.62
CA GLY A 265 -15.64 12.88 12.27
C GLY A 265 -15.18 11.43 12.46
N GLY A 266 -13.88 11.16 12.34
CA GLY A 266 -13.32 9.86 12.64
C GLY A 266 -13.17 9.59 14.14
N SER A 267 -13.17 8.32 14.55
CA SER A 267 -12.97 7.92 15.95
C SER A 267 -11.51 8.08 16.39
N GLU A 268 -11.28 8.49 17.65
CA GLU A 268 -9.95 8.51 18.25
C GLU A 268 -9.27 7.14 18.19
N GLY A 269 -7.96 7.12 17.96
CA GLY A 269 -7.16 5.89 17.92
C GLY A 269 -7.27 5.05 16.64
N ALA A 270 -8.06 5.47 15.65
CA ALA A 270 -8.18 4.75 14.38
C ALA A 270 -7.05 5.05 13.38
N VAL A 271 -6.21 6.07 13.63
CA VAL A 271 -5.01 6.37 12.85
C VAL A 271 -3.79 5.95 13.65
N GLU A 272 -3.02 5.04 13.09
CA GLU A 272 -1.75 4.54 13.62
C GLU A 272 -0.64 4.83 12.62
N ILE A 273 0.61 4.79 13.07
CA ILE A 273 1.78 4.99 12.22
C ILE A 273 2.60 3.70 12.18
N ALA A 274 3.02 3.30 10.99
CA ALA A 274 3.76 2.06 10.81
C ALA A 274 5.11 2.10 11.51
N GLN A 275 5.38 1.04 12.28
CA GLN A 275 6.61 0.87 13.03
C GLN A 275 7.16 -0.52 12.72
N GLU A 276 8.45 -0.62 12.41
CA GLU A 276 9.10 -1.92 12.24
C GLU A 276 8.83 -2.84 13.45
N ARG A 277 8.46 -4.08 13.13
CA ARG A 277 8.10 -5.17 14.06
C ARG A 277 6.78 -5.00 14.80
N ALA A 278 6.05 -3.90 14.57
CA ALA A 278 4.68 -3.81 15.03
C ALA A 278 3.84 -4.89 14.34
N GLU A 279 2.97 -5.51 15.13
CA GLU A 279 1.97 -6.46 14.65
C GLU A 279 0.59 -5.87 14.85
N ILE A 280 -0.19 -5.86 13.78
CA ILE A 280 -1.55 -5.34 13.73
C ILE A 280 -2.49 -6.50 13.49
N VAL A 281 -3.48 -6.67 14.35
CA VAL A 281 -4.61 -7.57 14.09
C VAL A 281 -5.65 -6.79 13.30
N VAL A 282 -6.05 -7.35 12.16
CA VAL A 282 -7.17 -6.85 11.37
C VAL A 282 -8.40 -7.63 11.80
N GLU A 283 -9.33 -6.92 12.44
CA GLU A 283 -10.60 -7.45 12.94
C GLU A 283 -11.72 -6.86 12.10
N ALA A 284 -12.73 -7.69 11.81
CA ALA A 284 -13.91 -7.21 11.11
C ALA A 284 -14.63 -6.24 12.04
N SER A 285 -14.82 -5.01 11.57
CA SER A 285 -15.72 -4.10 12.26
C SER A 285 -17.14 -4.64 12.11
N GLY A 286 -17.70 -5.21 13.19
CA GLY A 286 -19.09 -5.67 13.20
C GLY A 286 -19.97 -4.54 12.67
N THR A 287 -20.86 -4.85 11.72
CA THR A 287 -21.70 -3.88 11.01
C THR A 287 -22.36 -2.90 11.97
N GLY A 288 -21.71 -1.77 12.21
CA GLY A 288 -22.37 -0.63 12.83
C GLY A 288 -23.41 -0.16 11.82
N GLU A 289 -24.66 -0.09 12.24
CA GLU A 289 -25.67 0.68 11.52
C GLU A 289 -25.22 2.14 11.46
N GLU A 290 -24.32 2.48 10.53
CA GLU A 290 -24.13 3.85 10.09
C GLU A 290 -25.28 4.15 9.12
N THR A 291 -26.18 5.01 9.58
CA THR A 291 -27.33 5.52 8.86
C THR A 291 -26.92 5.95 7.45
N ALA A 292 -27.54 5.36 6.43
CA ALA A 292 -27.41 5.77 5.04
C ALA A 292 -27.54 7.30 4.91
N PRO A 293 -26.69 7.97 4.11
CA PRO A 293 -26.85 9.39 3.85
C PRO A 293 -28.23 9.62 3.21
N ALA A 294 -28.96 10.61 3.73
CA ALA A 294 -30.28 10.96 3.24
C ALA A 294 -30.22 11.26 1.74
N PRO A 295 -31.22 10.83 0.95
CA PRO A 295 -31.22 11.08 -0.49
C PRO A 295 -31.27 12.58 -0.73
N VAL A 296 -30.27 13.08 -1.46
CA VAL A 296 -30.24 14.47 -1.93
C VAL A 296 -31.46 14.68 -2.82
N SER A 297 -32.41 15.47 -2.33
CA SER A 297 -33.59 15.92 -3.06
C SER A 297 -33.13 16.64 -4.33
N SER A 298 -33.42 16.05 -5.49
CA SER A 298 -33.23 16.68 -6.79
C SER A 298 -34.14 17.90 -6.92
N THR A 299 -33.60 19.09 -6.64
CA THR A 299 -34.23 20.34 -7.06
C THR A 299 -34.23 20.38 -8.58
N LYS A 300 -35.42 20.27 -9.16
CA LYS A 300 -35.70 20.47 -10.59
C LYS A 300 -35.08 21.78 -11.07
N VAL A 301 -34.12 21.68 -11.98
CA VAL A 301 -33.68 22.78 -12.83
C VAL A 301 -34.84 23.17 -13.75
N PRO A 302 -35.30 24.42 -13.79
CA PRO A 302 -36.32 24.84 -14.75
C PRO A 302 -35.68 24.97 -16.14
N ALA A 303 -36.33 24.38 -17.14
CA ALA A 303 -35.93 24.45 -18.55
C ALA A 303 -35.87 25.90 -19.06
N PRO A 304 -34.93 26.26 -19.95
CA PRO A 304 -34.87 27.59 -20.53
C PRO A 304 -36.04 27.79 -21.49
N ALA A 305 -36.75 28.91 -21.32
CA ALA A 305 -37.79 29.35 -22.23
C ALA A 305 -37.17 29.84 -23.55
N ASN A 306 -37.57 29.22 -24.65
CA ASN A 306 -37.35 29.74 -26.00
C ASN A 306 -38.04 31.10 -26.13
N GLN A 307 -37.27 32.17 -26.33
CA GLN A 307 -37.76 33.39 -26.96
C GLN A 307 -37.16 33.53 -28.36
N VAL A 308 -38.03 33.30 -29.34
CA VAL A 308 -37.92 33.85 -30.69
C VAL A 308 -38.45 35.27 -30.63
N SER A 309 -37.74 36.26 -31.19
CA SER A 309 -38.32 37.38 -31.97
C SER A 309 -37.23 38.32 -32.50
N VAL A 310 -37.17 38.39 -33.84
CA VAL A 310 -36.88 39.52 -34.75
C VAL A 310 -35.66 40.38 -34.51
#